data_AF-A0A8T6XJ12-F1
#
_entry.id   AF-A0A8T6XJ12-F1
#
_cell.length_a   1.000
_cell.length_b   1.000
_cell.length_c   1.000
_cell.angle_alpha   90.00
_cell.angle_beta   90.00
_cell.angle_gamma   90.00
#
_symmetry.space_group_name_H-M   'P 1'
#
loop_
_entity.id
_entity.type
_entity.pdbx_description
1 polymer ?
#
loop_
_entity_poly.entity_id
_entity_poly.type
_entity_poly.pdbx_seq_one_letter_code
_entity_poly.pdbx_strand_id
1 'polypeptide(L)'
;MVGSMLPLMSTGGMGGSLWVAVIIMDVMFPLLFILAARRILDRRPLVRPAPRVEATGVGNRTVAAIALAVGASLVALGLFCGHLAMDVSRADARLDAALADGSIVDMAPSERAGLEAMVSSVETDPLVGLAVLVGPLPVLWGVAVAVFLLFVPALRGPRRARQEVEAVEEALPDALFQIGSRVADGMPLEPAIRRTSITLGDEPLGQLLRRVLAHLTLKRTSASEALFGREGALAGFPSENVSASLKTIVEMARKDVSGAGRTIVAVS
;
A
#
# COMPACT_ATOMS: atom_id res chain seq x y z
N MET A 1 -12.30 -1.78 38.13
CA MET A 1 -11.36 -2.73 38.77
C MET A 1 -9.93 -2.67 38.19
N VAL A 2 -9.51 -1.58 37.54
CA VAL A 2 -8.12 -1.43 37.00
C VAL A 2 -7.24 -0.55 37.92
N GLY A 3 -7.83 0.19 38.87
CA GLY A 3 -7.12 1.19 39.68
C GLY A 3 -6.26 0.67 40.85
N SER A 4 -6.37 -0.60 41.24
CA SER A 4 -5.66 -1.13 42.41
C SER A 4 -4.38 -1.92 42.10
N MET A 5 -4.02 -2.11 40.83
CA MET A 5 -2.80 -2.84 40.45
C MET A 5 -1.59 -1.94 40.15
N LEU A 6 -1.76 -0.62 40.09
CA LEU A 6 -0.64 0.28 39.74
C LEU A 6 0.48 0.40 40.78
N PRO A 7 0.26 0.36 42.12
CA PRO A 7 1.34 0.70 43.05
C PRO A 7 2.35 -0.43 43.29
N LEU A 8 2.04 -1.68 42.88
CA LEU A 8 2.95 -2.83 43.08
C LEU A 8 4.07 -2.93 42.04
N MET A 9 4.02 -2.16 40.94
CA MET A 9 5.10 -2.12 39.94
C MET A 9 6.18 -1.07 40.24
N SER A 10 5.99 -0.20 41.24
CA SER A 10 6.86 0.95 41.51
C SER A 10 8.09 0.64 42.37
N THR A 11 8.12 -0.46 43.12
CA THR A 11 9.13 -0.67 44.18
C THR A 11 10.26 -1.63 43.82
N GLY A 12 10.23 -2.23 42.63
CA GLY A 12 11.17 -3.28 42.24
C GLY A 12 12.20 -2.85 41.20
N GLY A 13 13.01 -1.80 41.44
CA GLY A 13 14.35 -1.56 40.82
C GLY A 13 14.56 -1.69 39.31
N MET A 14 13.53 -1.94 38.50
CA MET A 14 13.58 -2.22 37.07
C MET A 14 13.03 -1.01 36.33
N GLY A 15 13.77 0.10 36.34
CA GLY A 15 13.51 1.22 35.43
C GLY A 15 13.53 0.81 33.94
N GLY A 16 14.01 -0.40 33.62
CA GLY A 16 13.93 -0.99 32.28
C GLY A 16 12.54 -1.55 31.90
N SER A 17 11.62 -1.82 32.84
CA SER A 17 10.36 -2.53 32.53
C SER A 17 9.34 -1.66 31.79
N LEU A 18 9.29 -0.35 32.07
CA LEU A 18 8.41 0.59 31.37
C LEU A 18 8.79 0.70 29.89
N TRP A 19 10.09 0.84 29.62
CA TRP A 19 10.62 0.86 28.25
C TRP A 19 10.33 -0.45 27.51
N VAL A 20 10.43 -1.59 28.19
CA VAL A 20 10.04 -2.88 27.61
C VAL A 20 8.55 -2.92 27.29
N ALA A 21 7.67 -2.41 28.16
CA ALA A 21 6.24 -2.35 27.90
C ALA A 21 5.90 -1.45 26.70
N VAL A 22 6.54 -0.27 26.61
CA VAL A 22 6.40 0.67 25.48
C VAL A 22 6.88 0.00 24.18
N ILE A 23 8.07 -0.62 24.17
CA ILE A 23 8.60 -1.30 22.99
C ILE A 23 7.67 -2.45 22.55
N ILE A 24 7.19 -3.26 23.50
CA ILE A 24 6.30 -4.39 23.20
C ILE A 24 4.97 -3.90 22.62
N MET A 25 4.35 -2.88 23.22
CA MET A 25 3.01 -2.42 22.84
C MET A 25 3.04 -1.53 21.60
N ASP A 26 4.01 -0.62 21.48
CA ASP A 26 4.01 0.41 20.43
C ASP A 26 4.75 -0.02 19.17
N VAL A 27 5.70 -0.96 19.29
CA VAL A 27 6.49 -1.43 18.14
C VAL A 27 6.20 -2.89 17.83
N MET A 28 6.31 -3.77 18.83
CA MET A 28 6.24 -5.20 18.59
C MET A 28 4.82 -5.65 18.21
N PHE A 29 3.79 -5.13 18.88
CA PHE A 29 2.40 -5.49 18.62
C PHE A 29 1.90 -5.03 17.22
N PRO A 30 2.08 -3.77 16.78
CA PRO A 30 1.72 -3.37 15.43
C PRO A 30 2.47 -4.13 14.35
N LEU A 31 3.77 -4.39 14.57
CA LEU A 31 4.59 -5.18 13.65
C LEU A 31 4.03 -6.61 13.50
N LEU A 32 3.73 -7.25 14.62
CA LEU A 32 3.20 -8.61 14.65
C LEU A 32 1.80 -8.66 14.03
N PHE A 33 0.98 -7.63 14.24
CA PHE A 33 -0.33 -7.47 13.58
C PHE A 33 -0.19 -7.34 12.06
N ILE A 34 0.74 -6.50 11.57
CA ILE A 34 1.00 -6.34 10.12
C ILE A 34 1.50 -7.67 9.51
N LEU A 35 2.41 -8.37 10.19
CA LEU A 35 2.90 -9.68 9.76
C LEU A 35 1.78 -10.72 9.73
N ALA A 36 0.91 -10.74 10.74
CA ALA A 36 -0.24 -11.63 10.79
C ALA A 36 -1.27 -11.30 9.69
N ALA A 37 -1.58 -10.02 9.47
CA ALA A 37 -2.48 -9.56 8.42
C ALA A 37 -1.96 -9.96 7.03
N ARG A 38 -0.66 -9.76 6.78
CA ARG A 38 0.00 -10.19 5.54
C ARG A 38 -0.06 -11.71 5.38
N ARG A 39 0.28 -12.47 6.42
CA ARG A 39 0.20 -13.94 6.41
C ARG A 39 -1.22 -14.46 6.16
N ILE A 40 -2.25 -13.78 6.69
CA ILE A 40 -3.65 -14.10 6.45
C ILE A 40 -4.02 -13.79 5.00
N LEU A 41 -3.65 -12.62 4.48
CA LEU A 41 -3.91 -12.23 3.09
C LEU A 41 -3.24 -13.17 2.09
N ASP A 42 -2.02 -13.60 2.36
CA ASP A 42 -1.26 -14.54 1.50
C ASP A 42 -1.87 -15.96 1.52
N ARG A 43 -2.57 -16.33 2.60
CA ARG A 43 -3.21 -17.64 2.77
C ARG A 43 -4.67 -17.68 2.33
N ARG A 44 -5.31 -16.53 2.12
CA ARG A 44 -6.66 -16.54 1.54
C ARG A 44 -6.54 -17.06 0.12
N PRO A 45 -7.22 -18.17 -0.24
CA PRO A 45 -7.28 -18.60 -1.62
C PRO A 45 -7.88 -17.44 -2.40
N LEU A 46 -7.04 -16.79 -3.20
CA LEU A 46 -7.45 -15.70 -4.05
C LEU A 46 -8.45 -16.31 -5.04
N VAL A 47 -9.73 -15.98 -4.88
CA VAL A 47 -10.80 -16.39 -5.80
C VAL A 47 -10.48 -15.97 -7.24
N ARG A 48 -9.56 -15.00 -7.43
CA ARG A 48 -8.98 -14.61 -8.71
C ARG A 48 -7.48 -14.34 -8.55
N PRO A 49 -6.59 -14.93 -9.37
CA PRO A 49 -5.16 -14.62 -9.31
C PRO A 49 -4.96 -13.11 -9.44
N ALA A 50 -4.11 -12.54 -8.57
CA ALA A 50 -3.87 -11.11 -8.60
C ALA A 50 -3.30 -10.70 -9.97
N PRO A 51 -3.76 -9.57 -10.56
CA PRO A 51 -3.20 -9.03 -11.79
C PRO A 51 -1.67 -8.99 -11.70
N ARG A 52 -0.97 -9.55 -12.69
CA ARG A 52 0.46 -9.35 -12.85
C ARG A 52 0.67 -7.91 -13.34
N VAL A 53 0.54 -6.94 -12.45
CA VAL A 53 0.96 -5.58 -12.73
C VAL A 53 2.48 -5.61 -12.68
N GLU A 54 3.14 -5.51 -13.83
CA GLU A 54 4.55 -5.14 -13.86
C GLU A 54 4.66 -3.84 -13.08
N ALA A 55 5.27 -3.91 -11.89
CA ALA A 55 5.46 -2.75 -11.05
C ALA A 55 6.32 -1.77 -11.86
N THR A 56 5.70 -0.76 -12.47
CA THR A 56 6.39 0.33 -13.13
C THR A 56 7.18 1.07 -12.06
N GLY A 57 8.43 0.63 -11.87
CA GLY A 57 9.26 0.87 -10.69
C GLY A 57 9.75 2.30 -10.51
N VAL A 58 9.22 3.26 -11.27
CA VAL A 58 9.79 4.59 -11.40
C VAL A 58 9.21 5.59 -10.39
N GLY A 59 7.99 5.35 -9.87
CA GLY A 59 7.37 6.25 -8.88
C GLY A 59 7.50 5.83 -7.41
N ASN A 60 7.80 4.56 -7.12
CA ASN A 60 7.66 4.03 -5.76
C ASN A 60 8.92 4.25 -4.89
N ARG A 61 10.10 4.40 -5.49
CA ARG A 61 11.36 4.57 -4.75
C ARG A 61 11.47 5.94 -4.09
N THR A 62 11.06 7.00 -4.78
CA THR A 62 11.06 8.36 -4.22
C THR A 62 10.04 8.51 -3.11
N VAL A 63 8.84 7.96 -3.29
CA VAL A 63 7.80 7.95 -2.24
C VAL A 63 8.25 7.15 -1.02
N ALA A 64 8.88 5.98 -1.23
CA ALA A 64 9.44 5.19 -0.14
C ALA A 64 10.57 5.93 0.59
N ALA A 65 11.47 6.61 -0.15
CA ALA A 65 12.55 7.38 0.44
C ALA A 65 12.03 8.57 1.26
N ILE A 66 11.03 9.30 0.77
CA ILE A 66 10.39 10.39 1.51
C ILE A 66 9.68 9.86 2.76
N ALA A 67 8.94 8.75 2.65
CA ALA A 67 8.26 8.13 3.79
C ALA A 67 9.27 7.69 4.88
N LEU A 68 10.40 7.10 4.49
CA LEU A 68 11.47 6.72 5.40
C LEU A 68 12.13 7.95 6.04
N ALA A 69 12.39 9.00 5.27
CA ALA A 69 12.99 10.24 5.78
C ALA A 69 12.06 10.94 6.80
N VAL A 70 10.77 11.05 6.51
CA VAL A 70 9.77 11.64 7.41
C VAL A 70 9.62 10.78 8.68
N GLY A 71 9.54 9.45 8.52
CA GLY A 71 9.47 8.52 9.64
C GLY A 71 10.70 8.62 10.56
N ALA A 72 11.90 8.59 9.97
CA ALA A 72 13.16 8.73 10.71
C ALA A 72 13.26 10.08 11.44
N SER A 73 12.80 11.16 10.82
CA SER A 73 12.81 12.51 11.41
C SER A 73 11.89 12.59 12.64
N LEU A 74 10.70 12.00 12.58
CA LEU A 74 9.76 11.98 13.70
C LEU A 74 10.24 11.08 14.85
N VAL A 75 10.87 9.94 14.54
CA VAL A 75 11.50 9.08 15.55
C VAL A 75 12.66 9.79 16.23
N ALA A 76 13.53 10.46 15.46
CA ALA A 76 14.66 11.22 16.00
C ALA A 76 14.17 12.36 16.91
N LEU A 77 13.12 13.07 16.52
CA LEU A 77 12.52 14.13 17.33
C LEU A 77 11.97 13.59 18.64
N GLY A 78 11.26 12.46 18.62
CA GLY A 78 10.73 11.86 19.85
C GLY A 78 11.81 11.29 20.78
N LEU A 79 12.87 10.69 20.23
CA LEU A 79 14.05 10.27 21.01
C LEU A 79 14.76 11.48 21.65
N PHE A 80 14.89 12.59 20.91
CA PHE A 80 15.47 13.83 21.40
C PHE A 80 14.64 14.41 22.56
N CYS A 81 13.33 14.52 22.40
CA CYS A 81 12.43 14.97 23.47
C CYS A 81 12.48 14.05 24.70
N GLY A 82 12.54 12.73 24.49
CA GLY A 82 12.67 11.76 25.57
C GLY A 82 14.00 11.86 26.33
N HIS A 83 15.10 12.18 25.63
CA HIS A 83 16.40 12.39 26.28
C HIS A 83 16.39 13.64 27.15
N LEU A 84 15.83 14.76 26.65
CA LEU A 84 15.68 15.98 27.43
C LEU A 84 14.84 15.75 28.70
N ALA A 85 13.76 14.98 28.59
CA ALA A 85 12.94 14.59 29.74
C ALA A 85 13.72 13.76 30.79
N MET A 86 14.58 12.83 30.34
CA MET A 86 15.39 12.03 31.26
C MET A 86 16.48 12.85 31.98
N ASP A 87 17.08 13.83 31.31
CA ASP A 87 18.10 14.67 31.95
C ASP A 87 17.47 15.57 33.02
N VAL A 88 16.26 16.05 32.78
CA VAL A 88 15.47 16.79 33.78
C VAL A 88 15.11 15.89 34.98
N SER A 89 14.59 14.69 34.74
CA SER A 89 14.24 13.75 35.83
C SER A 89 15.46 13.30 36.64
N ARG A 90 16.63 13.15 36.02
CA ARG A 90 17.89 12.83 36.74
C ARG A 90 18.41 14.01 37.56
N ALA A 91 18.22 15.23 37.09
CA ALA A 91 18.57 16.43 37.86
C ALA A 91 17.71 16.54 39.12
N ASP A 92 16.41 16.27 39.00
CA ASP A 92 15.46 16.25 40.10
C ASP A 92 15.81 15.17 41.15
N ALA A 93 16.07 13.94 40.70
CA ALA A 93 16.46 12.85 41.60
C ALA A 93 17.82 13.09 42.31
N ARG A 94 18.75 13.82 41.67
CA ARG A 94 20.02 14.23 42.30
C ARG A 94 19.80 15.30 43.37
N LEU A 95 18.87 16.21 43.14
CA LEU A 95 18.48 17.23 44.12
C LEU A 95 17.86 16.56 45.35
N ASP A 96 16.91 15.65 45.16
CA ASP A 96 16.26 14.91 46.24
C ASP A 96 17.27 14.10 47.07
N ALA A 97 18.22 13.43 46.40
CA ALA A 97 19.28 12.69 47.07
C ALA A 97 20.23 13.62 47.87
N ALA A 98 20.59 14.79 47.32
CA ALA A 98 21.42 15.78 48.01
C ALA A 98 20.69 16.43 49.21
N LEU A 99 19.37 16.64 49.09
CA LEU A 99 18.49 17.10 50.17
C LEU A 99 18.40 16.05 51.30
N ALA A 100 18.26 14.77 50.95
CA ALA A 100 18.13 13.69 51.91
C ALA A 100 19.42 13.40 52.70
N ASP A 101 20.59 13.58 52.07
CA ASP A 101 21.90 13.28 52.68
C ASP A 101 22.49 14.48 53.47
N GLY A 102 21.79 15.62 53.50
CA GLY A 102 22.22 16.84 54.22
C GLY A 102 23.47 17.52 53.65
N SER A 103 24.07 16.97 52.58
CA SER A 103 25.28 17.52 51.92
C SER A 103 25.03 18.87 51.25
N ILE A 104 23.75 19.16 50.97
CA ILE A 104 23.07 20.39 51.44
C ILE A 104 24.04 21.49 51.84
N VAL A 105 24.43 21.39 53.11
CA VAL A 105 25.07 22.39 53.97
C VAL A 105 26.52 22.73 53.58
N ASP A 106 27.23 21.83 52.86
CA ASP A 106 28.65 22.00 52.49
C ASP A 106 28.89 22.44 51.02
N MET A 107 27.85 22.51 50.18
CA MET A 107 27.98 23.00 48.80
C MET A 107 28.35 24.48 48.74
N ALA A 108 29.24 24.83 47.80
CA ALA A 108 29.61 26.22 47.53
C ALA A 108 28.37 27.02 47.10
N PRO A 109 28.20 28.29 47.55
CA PRO A 109 27.02 29.09 47.25
C PRO A 109 26.74 29.27 45.75
N SER A 110 27.78 29.26 44.91
CA SER A 110 27.66 29.33 43.46
C SER A 110 27.09 28.05 42.83
N GLU A 111 27.34 26.88 43.42
CA GLU A 111 26.78 25.60 42.96
C GLU A 111 25.33 25.46 43.38
N ARG A 112 24.98 25.88 44.60
CA ARG A 112 23.58 25.96 45.06
C ARG A 112 22.74 26.90 44.20
N ALA A 113 23.24 28.10 43.89
CA ALA A 113 22.53 29.06 43.05
C ALA A 113 22.29 28.53 41.63
N GLY A 114 23.24 27.77 41.06
CA GLY A 114 23.06 27.10 39.77
C GLY A 114 22.01 26.00 39.82
N LEU A 115 21.97 25.22 40.91
CA LEU A 115 21.02 24.13 41.11
C LEU A 115 19.59 24.66 41.35
N GLU A 116 19.43 25.67 42.20
CA GLU A 116 18.14 26.33 42.47
C GLU A 116 17.59 27.04 41.23
N ALA A 117 18.44 27.64 40.40
CA ALA A 117 18.05 28.22 39.12
C ALA A 117 17.59 27.15 38.10
N MET A 118 18.23 25.97 38.08
CA MET A 118 17.80 24.86 37.24
C MET A 118 16.48 24.25 37.72
N VAL A 119 16.30 24.04 39.03
CA VAL A 119 15.10 23.42 39.61
C VAL A 119 13.88 24.34 39.49
N SER A 120 14.04 25.64 39.78
CA SER A 120 12.96 26.61 39.60
C SER A 120 12.52 26.74 38.13
N SER A 121 13.43 26.59 37.16
CA SER A 121 13.08 26.55 35.73
C SER A 121 12.30 25.29 35.32
N VAL A 122 12.44 24.19 36.05
CA VAL A 122 11.75 22.91 35.80
C VAL A 122 10.37 22.89 36.44
N GLU A 123 10.21 23.48 37.63
CA GLU A 123 8.98 23.42 38.42
C GLU A 123 7.89 24.41 37.96
N THR A 124 8.28 25.55 37.36
CA THR A 124 7.30 26.59 36.95
C THR A 124 6.83 26.52 35.50
N ASP A 125 7.48 25.75 34.64
CA ASP A 125 7.15 25.71 33.22
C ASP A 125 6.20 24.54 32.89
N PRO A 126 4.87 24.77 32.78
CA PRO A 126 3.90 23.74 32.38
C PRO A 126 4.25 23.11 31.02
N LEU A 127 5.09 23.78 30.22
CA LEU A 127 5.65 23.27 28.98
C LEU A 127 6.54 22.04 29.18
N VAL A 128 7.30 21.96 30.28
CA VAL A 128 8.20 20.83 30.56
C VAL A 128 7.39 19.59 30.94
N GLY A 129 6.41 19.72 31.84
CA GLY A 129 5.50 18.62 32.21
C GLY A 129 4.70 18.09 31.01
N LEU A 130 4.25 19.00 30.13
CA LEU A 130 3.57 18.62 28.89
C LEU A 130 4.52 17.95 27.90
N ALA A 131 5.78 18.37 27.82
CA ALA A 131 6.80 17.71 26.99
C ALA A 131 7.11 16.29 27.45
N VAL A 132 7.15 16.03 28.76
CA VAL A 132 7.36 14.67 29.31
C VAL A 132 6.16 13.76 28.98
N LEU A 133 4.93 14.26 29.12
CA LEU A 133 3.72 13.50 28.87
C LEU A 133 3.48 13.25 27.37
N VAL A 134 3.75 14.25 26.53
CA VAL A 134 3.48 14.22 25.09
C VAL A 134 4.66 13.67 24.30
N GLY A 135 5.87 13.68 24.85
CA GLY A 135 7.11 13.23 24.19
C GLY A 135 7.06 11.86 23.49
N PRO A 136 6.36 10.84 24.04
CA PRO A 136 6.23 9.54 23.37
C PRO A 136 5.27 9.55 22.16
N LEU A 137 4.27 10.44 22.15
CA LEU A 137 3.23 10.46 21.12
C LEU A 137 3.78 10.71 19.70
N PRO A 138 4.72 11.64 19.47
CA PRO A 138 5.35 11.83 18.17
C PRO A 138 6.08 10.59 17.63
N VAL A 139 6.66 9.75 18.51
CA VAL A 139 7.32 8.49 18.08
C VAL A 139 6.28 7.53 17.52
N LEU A 140 5.19 7.33 18.26
CA LEU A 140 4.06 6.50 17.87
C LEU A 140 3.42 6.97 16.55
N TRP A 141 3.12 8.26 16.45
CA TRP A 141 2.55 8.86 15.25
C TRP A 141 3.53 8.82 14.07
N GLY A 142 4.82 9.00 14.31
CA GLY A 142 5.86 8.93 13.28
C GLY A 142 5.96 7.55 12.64
N VAL A 143 5.97 6.49 13.45
CA VAL A 143 5.96 5.11 12.95
C VAL A 143 4.65 4.82 12.21
N ALA A 144 3.50 5.22 12.76
CA ALA A 144 2.20 5.02 12.12
C ALA A 144 2.12 5.70 10.75
N VAL A 145 2.56 6.95 10.64
CA VAL A 145 2.57 7.72 9.39
C VAL A 145 3.55 7.11 8.38
N ALA A 146 4.74 6.69 8.81
CA ALA A 146 5.71 6.04 7.92
C ALA A 146 5.15 4.75 7.32
N VAL A 147 4.54 3.90 8.15
CA VAL A 147 3.88 2.66 7.69
C VAL A 147 2.73 2.99 6.75
N PHE A 148 1.88 3.96 7.10
CA PHE A 148 0.76 4.38 6.26
C PHE A 148 1.22 4.86 4.88
N LEU A 149 2.24 5.73 4.83
CA LEU A 149 2.80 6.26 3.58
C LEU A 149 3.49 5.19 2.73
N LEU A 150 4.10 4.17 3.34
CA LEU A 150 4.67 3.03 2.62
C LEU A 150 3.60 2.12 2.02
N PHE A 151 2.49 1.90 2.72
CA PHE A 151 1.44 0.98 2.27
C PHE A 151 0.49 1.60 1.24
N VAL A 152 0.08 2.86 1.39
CA VAL A 152 -0.92 3.49 0.51
C VAL A 152 -0.59 3.37 -0.99
N PRO A 153 0.64 3.66 -1.47
CA PRO A 153 1.00 3.50 -2.88
C PRO A 153 0.99 2.03 -3.32
N ALA A 154 1.47 1.13 -2.46
CA ALA A 154 1.51 -0.31 -2.73
C ALA A 154 0.11 -0.90 -2.95
N LEU A 155 -0.91 -0.34 -2.29
CA LEU A 155 -2.30 -0.74 -2.44
C LEU A 155 -3.02 -0.15 -3.68
N ARG A 156 -2.50 0.94 -4.27
CA ARG A 156 -3.18 1.65 -5.39
C ARG A 156 -3.04 0.94 -6.73
N GLY A 157 -1.87 0.36 -7.03
CA GLY A 157 -1.61 -0.34 -8.30
C GLY A 157 -2.58 -1.51 -8.55
N PRO A 158 -2.67 -2.49 -7.63
CA PRO A 158 -3.57 -3.63 -7.78
C PRO A 158 -5.05 -3.24 -7.87
N ARG A 159 -5.45 -2.14 -7.23
CA ARG A 159 -6.83 -1.63 -7.32
C ARG A 159 -7.15 -1.08 -8.70
N ARG A 160 -6.25 -0.29 -9.30
CA ARG A 160 -6.45 0.24 -10.66
C ARG A 160 -6.53 -0.87 -11.70
N ALA A 161 -5.62 -1.83 -11.64
CA ALA A 161 -5.64 -2.98 -12.55
C ALA A 161 -6.94 -3.81 -12.41
N ARG A 162 -7.50 -3.94 -11.19
CA ARG A 162 -8.80 -4.58 -10.98
C ARG A 162 -9.95 -3.78 -11.58
N GLN A 163 -9.97 -2.46 -11.38
CA GLN A 163 -10.99 -1.58 -11.94
C GLN A 163 -10.97 -1.60 -13.48
N GLU A 164 -9.80 -1.64 -14.10
CA GLU A 164 -9.67 -1.79 -15.55
C GLU A 164 -10.25 -3.11 -16.04
N VAL A 165 -9.98 -4.22 -15.32
CA VAL A 165 -10.51 -5.54 -15.67
C VAL A 165 -12.03 -5.60 -15.51
N GLU A 166 -12.54 -5.03 -14.42
CA GLU A 166 -13.99 -4.96 -14.14
C GLU A 166 -14.72 -4.13 -15.21
N ALA A 167 -14.16 -2.98 -15.60
CA ALA A 167 -14.69 -2.16 -16.68
C ALA A 167 -14.69 -2.89 -18.03
N VAL A 168 -13.65 -3.69 -18.31
CA VAL A 168 -13.62 -4.55 -19.50
C VAL A 168 -14.69 -5.64 -19.42
N GLU A 169 -14.81 -6.32 -18.28
CA GLU A 169 -15.81 -7.38 -18.07
C GLU A 169 -17.25 -6.88 -18.21
N GLU A 170 -17.53 -5.67 -17.71
CA GLU A 170 -18.84 -5.03 -17.76
C GLU A 170 -19.23 -4.62 -19.20
N ALA A 171 -18.31 -4.02 -19.95
CA ALA A 171 -18.56 -3.57 -21.32
C ALA A 171 -18.46 -4.70 -22.37
N LEU A 172 -17.91 -5.85 -22.01
CA LEU A 172 -17.63 -6.94 -22.95
C LEU A 172 -18.89 -7.47 -23.64
N PRO A 173 -19.98 -7.85 -22.94
CA PRO A 173 -21.17 -8.42 -23.58
C PRO A 173 -21.74 -7.53 -24.68
N ASP A 174 -21.84 -6.22 -24.42
CA ASP A 174 -22.35 -5.24 -25.36
C ASP A 174 -21.43 -5.09 -26.58
N ALA A 175 -20.13 -5.04 -26.36
CA ALA A 175 -19.15 -4.97 -27.44
C ALA A 175 -19.18 -6.23 -28.32
N LEU A 176 -19.31 -7.41 -27.71
CA LEU A 176 -19.43 -8.67 -28.42
C LEU A 176 -20.72 -8.75 -29.23
N PHE A 177 -21.84 -8.25 -28.68
CA PHE A 177 -23.10 -8.15 -29.41
C PHE A 177 -22.97 -7.22 -30.63
N GLN A 178 -22.36 -6.04 -30.47
CA GLN A 178 -22.14 -5.10 -31.59
C GLN A 178 -21.22 -5.68 -32.67
N ILE A 179 -20.14 -6.35 -32.28
CA ILE A 179 -19.23 -7.02 -33.22
C ILE A 179 -19.99 -8.15 -33.93
N GLY A 180 -20.69 -8.99 -33.18
CA GLY A 180 -21.46 -10.12 -33.70
C GLY A 180 -22.54 -9.69 -34.69
N SER A 181 -23.34 -8.67 -34.37
CA SER A 181 -24.36 -8.12 -35.26
C SER A 181 -23.76 -7.65 -36.58
N ARG A 182 -22.65 -6.91 -36.54
CA ARG A 182 -21.99 -6.42 -37.76
C ARG A 182 -21.43 -7.56 -38.61
N VAL A 183 -20.86 -8.58 -37.97
CA VAL A 183 -20.35 -9.76 -38.67
C VAL A 183 -21.50 -10.56 -39.30
N ALA A 184 -22.63 -10.67 -38.61
CA ALA A 184 -23.85 -11.28 -39.15
C ALA A 184 -24.40 -10.52 -40.37
N ASP A 185 -24.23 -9.19 -40.41
CA ASP A 185 -24.54 -8.35 -41.57
C ASP A 185 -23.54 -8.49 -42.74
N GLY A 186 -22.58 -9.43 -42.65
CA GLY A 186 -21.56 -9.68 -43.67
C GLY A 186 -20.32 -8.79 -43.58
N MET A 187 -20.20 -7.96 -42.53
CA MET A 187 -18.98 -7.17 -42.32
C MET A 187 -17.81 -8.07 -41.91
N PRO A 188 -16.61 -7.89 -42.50
CA PRO A 188 -15.44 -8.62 -42.03
C PRO A 188 -15.12 -8.27 -40.56
N LEU A 189 -14.58 -9.26 -39.83
CA LEU A 189 -14.34 -9.16 -38.38
C LEU A 189 -13.46 -7.97 -37.99
N GLU A 190 -12.41 -7.68 -38.75
CA GLU A 190 -11.48 -6.58 -38.43
C GLU A 190 -12.17 -5.19 -38.49
N PRO A 191 -12.86 -4.79 -39.58
CA PRO A 191 -13.70 -3.59 -39.61
C PRO A 191 -14.74 -3.53 -38.50
N ALA A 192 -15.34 -4.66 -38.12
CA ALA A 192 -16.33 -4.71 -37.04
C ALA A 192 -15.69 -4.36 -35.68
N ILE A 193 -14.54 -4.98 -35.35
CA ILE A 193 -13.76 -4.67 -34.14
C ILE A 193 -13.29 -3.20 -34.17
N ARG A 194 -12.83 -2.71 -35.32
CA ARG A 194 -12.38 -1.31 -35.51
C ARG A 194 -13.49 -0.33 -35.16
N ARG A 195 -14.68 -0.50 -35.75
CA ARG A 195 -15.82 0.37 -35.46
C ARG A 195 -16.23 0.30 -33.99
N THR A 196 -16.25 -0.87 -33.37
CA THR A 196 -16.61 -1.01 -31.94
C THR A 196 -15.58 -0.33 -31.04
N SER A 197 -14.28 -0.47 -31.35
CA SER A 197 -13.23 0.21 -30.58
C SER A 197 -13.26 1.73 -30.70
N ILE A 198 -13.71 2.27 -31.85
CA ILE A 198 -13.94 3.71 -32.01
C ILE A 198 -15.14 4.15 -31.17
N THR A 199 -16.24 3.37 -31.17
CA THR A 199 -17.43 3.66 -30.37
C THR A 199 -17.14 3.66 -28.86
N LEU A 200 -16.31 2.74 -28.38
CA LEU A 200 -15.88 2.66 -26.98
C LEU A 200 -14.87 3.76 -26.59
N GLY A 201 -14.29 4.47 -27.56
CA GLY A 201 -13.31 5.51 -27.30
C GLY A 201 -12.20 5.04 -26.37
N ASP A 202 -11.84 5.87 -25.39
CA ASP A 202 -10.74 5.64 -24.45
C ASP A 202 -11.08 4.72 -23.27
N GLU A 203 -12.23 4.06 -23.29
CA GLU A 203 -12.56 3.04 -22.30
C GLU A 203 -11.56 1.87 -22.32
N PRO A 204 -11.35 1.18 -21.19
CA PRO A 204 -10.42 0.05 -21.08
C PRO A 204 -10.61 -1.03 -22.17
N LEU A 205 -11.87 -1.35 -22.49
CA LEU A 205 -12.19 -2.31 -23.55
C LEU A 205 -11.86 -1.75 -24.94
N GLY A 206 -12.14 -0.48 -25.21
CA GLY A 206 -11.77 0.19 -26.45
C GLY A 206 -10.26 0.16 -26.69
N GLN A 207 -9.46 0.38 -25.64
CA GLN A 207 -8.00 0.27 -25.69
C GLN A 207 -7.53 -1.18 -25.91
N LEU A 208 -8.19 -2.17 -25.29
CA LEU A 208 -7.91 -3.58 -25.52
C LEU A 208 -8.17 -3.98 -26.97
N LEU A 209 -9.32 -3.60 -27.53
CA LEU A 209 -9.66 -3.88 -28.93
C LEU A 209 -8.71 -3.18 -29.91
N ARG A 210 -8.26 -1.96 -29.61
CA ARG A 210 -7.23 -1.26 -30.40
C ARG A 210 -5.89 -2.00 -30.38
N ARG A 211 -5.50 -2.57 -29.23
CA ARG A 211 -4.32 -3.45 -29.14
C ARG A 211 -4.49 -4.72 -29.98
N VAL A 212 -5.66 -5.36 -29.98
CA VAL A 212 -5.96 -6.51 -30.85
C VAL A 212 -5.82 -6.14 -32.32
N LEU A 213 -6.42 -5.02 -32.74
CA LEU A 213 -6.33 -4.52 -34.12
C LEU A 213 -4.90 -4.21 -34.55
N ALA A 214 -4.10 -3.62 -33.66
CA ALA A 214 -2.69 -3.36 -33.92
C ALA A 214 -1.93 -4.66 -34.21
N HIS A 215 -2.21 -5.74 -33.46
CA HIS A 215 -1.59 -7.05 -33.69
C HIS A 215 -2.05 -7.69 -35.01
N LEU A 216 -3.35 -7.64 -35.30
CA LEU A 216 -3.91 -8.15 -36.56
C LEU A 216 -3.32 -7.44 -37.79
N THR A 217 -3.20 -6.12 -37.75
CA THR A 217 -2.80 -5.31 -38.91
C THR A 217 -1.29 -5.21 -39.08
N LEU A 218 -0.54 -4.97 -37.99
CA LEU A 218 0.90 -4.74 -38.07
C LEU A 218 1.69 -6.06 -38.14
N LYS A 219 1.27 -7.09 -37.40
CA LYS A 219 1.98 -8.38 -37.37
C LYS A 219 1.42 -9.40 -38.36
N ARG A 220 0.33 -9.09 -39.08
CA ARG A 220 -0.38 -9.98 -40.02
C ARG A 220 -0.65 -11.38 -39.44
N THR A 221 -0.94 -11.44 -38.14
CA THR A 221 -1.21 -12.69 -37.45
C THR A 221 -2.69 -13.05 -37.49
N SER A 222 -3.01 -14.31 -37.22
CA SER A 222 -4.41 -14.74 -37.07
C SER A 222 -5.06 -14.07 -35.85
N ALA A 223 -6.39 -13.95 -35.83
CA ALA A 223 -7.12 -13.40 -34.69
C ALA A 223 -6.82 -14.15 -33.38
N SER A 224 -6.64 -15.47 -33.45
CA SER A 224 -6.24 -16.27 -32.29
C SER A 224 -4.86 -15.89 -31.76
N GLU A 225 -3.88 -15.69 -32.66
CA GLU A 225 -2.51 -15.33 -32.28
C GLU A 225 -2.43 -13.87 -31.80
N ALA A 226 -3.18 -12.96 -32.44
CA ALA A 226 -3.27 -11.56 -32.03
C ALA A 226 -3.89 -11.38 -30.64
N LEU A 227 -4.79 -12.29 -30.23
CA LEU A 227 -5.42 -12.27 -28.91
C LEU A 227 -4.62 -13.04 -27.85
N PHE A 228 -4.26 -14.29 -28.15
CA PHE A 228 -3.75 -15.27 -27.17
C PHE A 228 -2.27 -15.65 -27.36
N GLY A 229 -1.60 -15.11 -28.38
CA GLY A 229 -0.17 -15.36 -28.60
C GLY A 229 0.69 -14.86 -27.44
N ARG A 230 1.99 -15.20 -27.47
CA ARG A 230 2.95 -14.80 -26.43
C ARG A 230 3.00 -13.26 -26.23
N GLU A 231 2.79 -12.53 -27.31
CA GLU A 231 2.69 -11.07 -27.34
C GLU A 231 1.28 -10.61 -27.73
N GLY A 232 0.25 -11.45 -27.52
CA GLY A 232 -1.12 -11.12 -27.85
C GLY A 232 -1.67 -9.97 -27.00
N ALA A 233 -2.77 -9.37 -27.43
CA ALA A 233 -3.41 -8.28 -26.70
C ALA A 233 -3.89 -8.68 -25.28
N LEU A 234 -4.14 -9.99 -25.05
CA LEU A 234 -4.48 -10.54 -23.74
C LEU A 234 -3.26 -11.09 -22.99
N ALA A 235 -2.04 -10.99 -23.54
CA ALA A 235 -0.82 -11.38 -22.84
C ALA A 235 -0.67 -10.50 -21.58
N GLY A 236 -0.91 -11.10 -20.41
CA GLY A 236 -0.90 -10.40 -19.13
C GLY A 236 -2.27 -9.83 -18.68
N PHE A 237 -3.35 -10.03 -19.44
CA PHE A 237 -4.69 -9.62 -19.03
C PHE A 237 -5.29 -10.66 -18.05
N PRO A 238 -5.61 -10.29 -16.80
CA PRO A 238 -5.90 -11.25 -15.73
C PRO A 238 -7.40 -11.60 -15.62
N SER A 239 -8.07 -11.88 -16.75
CA SER A 239 -9.47 -12.34 -16.74
C SER A 239 -9.65 -13.58 -17.60
N GLU A 240 -9.97 -14.70 -16.94
CA GLU A 240 -10.33 -15.95 -17.59
C GLU A 240 -11.65 -15.83 -18.36
N ASN A 241 -12.61 -15.07 -17.82
CA ASN A 241 -13.91 -14.85 -18.45
C ASN A 241 -13.76 -14.11 -19.78
N VAL A 242 -13.02 -12.99 -19.80
CA VAL A 242 -12.76 -12.22 -21.01
C VAL A 242 -12.02 -13.07 -22.05
N SER A 243 -11.01 -13.81 -21.61
CA SER A 243 -10.23 -14.71 -22.46
C SER A 243 -11.11 -15.81 -23.09
N ALA A 244 -11.94 -16.46 -22.27
CA ALA A 244 -12.85 -17.51 -22.72
C ALA A 244 -13.89 -16.97 -23.72
N SER A 245 -14.56 -15.87 -23.42
CA SER A 245 -15.55 -15.26 -24.30
C SER A 245 -14.96 -14.85 -25.65
N LEU A 246 -13.80 -14.19 -25.65
CA LEU A 246 -13.11 -13.81 -26.89
C LEU A 246 -12.65 -15.03 -27.69
N LYS A 247 -12.21 -16.10 -27.01
CA LYS A 247 -11.81 -17.35 -27.66
C LYS A 247 -12.98 -18.00 -28.36
N THR A 248 -14.13 -18.11 -27.68
CA THR A 248 -15.36 -18.67 -28.26
C THR A 248 -15.77 -17.89 -29.51
N ILE A 249 -15.70 -16.57 -29.50
CA ILE A 249 -16.07 -15.74 -30.67
C ILE A 249 -15.12 -15.93 -31.84
N VAL A 250 -13.80 -15.98 -31.60
CA VAL A 250 -12.83 -16.25 -32.65
C VAL A 250 -13.05 -17.64 -33.25
N GLU A 251 -13.35 -18.64 -32.43
CA GLU A 251 -13.66 -20.00 -32.90
C GLU A 251 -14.95 -20.04 -33.73
N MET A 252 -15.99 -19.32 -33.32
CA MET A 252 -17.24 -19.21 -34.08
C MET A 252 -17.02 -18.51 -35.42
N ALA A 253 -16.37 -17.34 -35.44
CA ALA A 253 -16.07 -16.60 -36.66
C ALA A 253 -15.22 -17.42 -37.66
N ARG A 254 -14.31 -18.26 -37.15
CA ARG A 254 -13.50 -19.15 -37.98
C ARG A 254 -14.34 -20.28 -38.61
N LYS A 255 -15.33 -20.82 -37.89
CA LYS A 255 -16.21 -21.88 -38.39
C LYS A 255 -17.08 -21.37 -39.53
N ASP A 256 -17.69 -20.20 -39.41
CA ASP A 256 -18.58 -19.63 -40.43
C ASP A 256 -17.86 -19.38 -41.76
N VAL A 257 -16.66 -18.78 -41.73
CA VAL A 257 -15.86 -18.56 -42.94
C VAL A 257 -15.43 -19.88 -43.59
N SER A 258 -15.09 -20.90 -42.80
CA SER A 258 -14.70 -22.22 -43.30
C SER A 258 -15.86 -23.03 -43.89
N GLY A 259 -17.10 -22.76 -43.45
CA GLY A 259 -18.32 -23.34 -44.00
C GLY A 259 -18.66 -22.76 -45.37
N ALA A 260 -18.55 -21.43 -45.51
CA ALA A 260 -18.76 -20.72 -46.77
C ALA A 260 -17.72 -21.07 -47.84
N GLY A 261 -16.44 -21.20 -47.45
CA GLY A 261 -15.39 -21.60 -48.39
C GLY A 261 -15.57 -23.03 -48.92
N ARG A 262 -16.02 -23.95 -48.08
CA ARG A 262 -16.30 -25.35 -48.51
C ARG A 262 -17.50 -25.47 -49.42
N THR A 263 -18.52 -24.64 -49.26
CA THR A 263 -19.67 -24.60 -50.18
C THR A 263 -19.27 -24.03 -51.53
N ILE A 264 -18.42 -23.00 -51.56
CA ILE A 264 -17.89 -22.45 -52.83
C ILE A 264 -17.03 -23.48 -53.56
N VAL A 265 -16.17 -24.23 -52.85
CA VAL A 265 -15.33 -25.28 -53.43
C VAL A 265 -16.13 -26.53 -53.82
N ALA A 266 -17.25 -26.81 -53.16
CA ALA A 266 -18.12 -27.95 -53.52
C ALA A 266 -19.10 -27.63 -54.67
N VAL A 267 -19.33 -26.35 -54.94
CA VAL A 267 -20.20 -25.85 -56.03
C VAL A 267 -19.38 -25.42 -57.27
N SER A 268 -18.04 -25.32 -57.14
CA SER A 268 -17.10 -25.12 -58.26
C SER A 268 -16.52 -26.45 -58.72
#